data_AF-A0A967MW63-F1
#
_entry.id   AF-A0A967MW63-F1
#
_cell.length_a   1.000
_cell.length_b   1.000
_cell.length_c   1.000
_cell.angle_alpha   90.00
_cell.angle_beta   90.00
_cell.angle_gamma   90.00
#
_symmetry.space_group_name_H-M   'P 1'
#
loop_
_entity.id
_entity.type
_entity.pdbx_description
1 polymer ?
#
loop_
_entity_poly.entity_id
_entity_poly.type
_entity_poly.pdbx_seq_one_letter_code
_entity_poly.pdbx_strand_id
1 'polypeptide(L)'
;MSPYLLEHAGNPVAWQPWDERALAGARAADCPILLSIGYSACHWCHVMARESFEDAETAALMNRLFVNIKVDREERPDLDRV
;
A
#
# COMPACT_ATOMS: atom_id res chain seq x y z
N MET A 1 -4.45 -11.89 -8.90
CA MET A 1 -3.44 -10.91 -8.44
C MET A 1 -3.80 -9.63 -9.13
N SER A 2 -4.31 -8.66 -8.37
CA SER A 2 -4.83 -7.40 -8.91
C SER A 2 -3.83 -6.75 -9.88
N PRO A 3 -4.29 -6.32 -11.08
CA PRO A 3 -3.50 -5.50 -12.00
C PRO A 3 -2.98 -4.21 -11.33
N TYR A 4 -3.78 -3.60 -10.45
CA TYR A 4 -3.41 -2.41 -9.69
C TYR A 4 -2.25 -2.68 -8.70
N LEU A 5 -2.24 -3.83 -8.02
CA LEU A 5 -1.11 -4.20 -7.16
C LEU A 5 0.17 -4.50 -7.97
N LEU A 6 0.02 -5.08 -9.16
CA LEU A 6 1.11 -5.34 -10.08
C LEU A 6 1.78 -4.06 -10.58
N GLU A 7 1.00 -3.02 -10.87
CA GLU A 7 1.52 -1.70 -11.28
C GLU A 7 2.41 -1.05 -10.21
N HIS A 8 2.20 -1.40 -8.93
CA HIS A 8 2.99 -0.87 -7.82
C HIS A 8 4.10 -1.81 -7.32
N ALA A 9 4.27 -2.98 -7.93
CA ALA A 9 5.28 -3.94 -7.51
C ALA A 9 6.72 -3.45 -7.73
N GLY A 10 6.93 -2.49 -8.64
CA GLY A 10 8.22 -1.86 -8.89
C GLY A 10 8.57 -0.72 -7.94
N ASN A 11 7.66 -0.32 -7.06
CA ASN A 11 7.87 0.83 -6.18
C ASN A 11 8.86 0.46 -5.06
N PRO A 12 9.75 1.38 -4.64
CA PRO A 12 10.66 1.17 -3.51
C PRO A 12 9.96 1.00 -2.15
N VAL A 13 8.68 1.39 -2.03
CA VAL A 13 7.87 1.09 -0.85
C VAL A 13 7.63 -0.41 -0.76
N ALA A 14 7.88 -0.99 0.41
CA ALA A 14 7.71 -2.41 0.71
C ALA A 14 6.22 -2.75 0.90
N TRP A 15 5.45 -2.68 -0.19
CA TRP A 15 4.03 -2.96 -0.19
C TRP A 15 3.74 -4.43 0.14
N GLN A 16 2.76 -4.63 1.01
CA GLN A 16 2.18 -5.93 1.33
C GLN A 16 0.69 -5.95 0.95
N PRO A 17 0.12 -7.11 0.61
CA PRO A 17 -1.32 -7.24 0.45
C PRO A 17 -2.01 -7.14 1.81
N TRP A 18 -3.31 -6.88 1.80
CA TRP A 18 -4.13 -7.04 3.00
C TRP A 18 -4.36 -8.54 3.28
N ASP A 19 -3.60 -9.09 4.21
CA ASP A 19 -3.75 -10.46 4.69
C ASP A 19 -3.39 -10.60 6.19
N GLU A 20 -3.65 -11.78 6.76
CA GLU A 20 -3.36 -12.04 8.17
C GLU A 20 -1.88 -11.91 8.51
N ARG A 21 -0.99 -12.17 7.53
CA ARG A 21 0.46 -12.08 7.71
C ARG A 21 0.90 -10.63 7.91
N ALA A 22 0.43 -9.70 7.07
CA ALA A 22 0.73 -8.29 7.19
C ALA A 22 0.19 -7.71 8.50
N LEU A 23 -1.04 -8.07 8.87
CA LEU A 23 -1.68 -7.62 10.11
C LEU A 23 -0.97 -8.16 11.36
N ALA A 24 -0.63 -9.45 11.38
CA ALA A 24 0.12 -10.05 12.47
C ALA A 24 1.54 -9.47 12.57
N GLY A 25 2.19 -9.22 11.44
CA GLY A 25 3.51 -8.58 11.36
C GLY A 25 3.52 -7.18 11.97
N ALA A 26 2.55 -6.34 11.62
CA ALA A 26 2.40 -5.00 12.20
C ALA A 26 2.21 -5.05 13.71
N ARG A 27 1.38 -5.97 14.19
CA ARG A 27 1.13 -6.15 15.63
C ARG A 27 2.36 -6.67 16.37
N ALA A 28 3.10 -7.62 15.80
CA ALA A 28 4.30 -8.18 16.40
C ALA A 28 5.46 -7.16 16.45
N ALA A 29 5.54 -6.28 15.44
CA ALA A 29 6.55 -5.23 15.35
C ALA A 29 6.19 -3.96 16.15
N ASP A 30 5.00 -3.90 16.77
CA ASP A 30 4.42 -2.70 17.39
C ASP A 30 4.53 -1.47 16.46
N CYS A 31 4.22 -1.71 15.17
CA CYS A 31 4.43 -0.75 14.10
C CYS A 31 3.08 -0.38 13.46
N PRO A 32 2.78 0.91 13.26
CA PRO A 32 1.53 1.34 12.65
C PRO A 32 1.41 0.86 11.19
N ILE A 33 0.18 0.63 10.75
CA ILE A 33 -0.14 0.29 9.36
C ILE A 33 -0.41 1.56 8.58
N LEU A 34 0.26 1.72 7.44
CA LEU A 34 -0.12 2.68 6.41
C LEU A 34 -0.94 1.94 5.35
N LEU A 35 -2.26 2.16 5.38
CA LEU A 35 -3.19 1.55 4.45
C LEU A 35 -3.43 2.47 3.25
N SER A 36 -3.02 2.04 2.06
CA SER A 36 -3.28 2.74 0.80
C SER A 36 -4.32 1.96 -0.02
N ILE A 37 -5.56 2.47 -0.06
CA ILE A 37 -6.65 1.91 -0.87
C ILE A 37 -6.73 2.71 -2.18
N GLY A 38 -6.77 2.01 -3.31
CA GLY A 38 -6.92 2.65 -4.61
C GLY A 38 -7.57 1.74 -5.64
N TYR A 39 -7.70 2.22 -6.87
CA TYR A 39 -8.21 1.49 -8.02
C TYR A 39 -7.55 2.03 -9.29
N SER A 40 -7.54 1.22 -10.35
CA SER A 40 -6.81 1.48 -11.60
C SER A 40 -7.15 2.81 -12.29
N ALA A 41 -8.41 3.25 -12.24
CA ALA A 41 -8.85 4.50 -12.87
C ALA A 41 -8.66 5.76 -11.99
N CYS A 42 -8.06 5.63 -10.79
CA CYS A 42 -7.94 6.76 -9.87
C CYS A 42 -6.77 7.67 -10.25
N HIS A 43 -7.09 8.87 -10.74
CA HIS A 43 -6.09 9.88 -11.11
C HIS A 43 -5.10 10.20 -9.97
N TRP A 44 -5.61 10.40 -8.74
CA TRP A 44 -4.78 10.77 -7.60
C TRP A 44 -3.93 9.61 -7.05
N CYS A 45 -4.33 8.36 -7.27
CA CYS A 45 -3.49 7.21 -6.94
C CYS A 45 -2.22 7.20 -7.81
N HIS A 46 -2.34 7.54 -9.09
CA HIS A 46 -1.18 7.63 -9.98
C HIS A 46 -0.27 8.82 -9.63
N VAL A 47 -0.84 9.98 -9.29
CA VAL A 47 -0.06 11.14 -8.85
C VAL A 47 0.71 10.83 -7.57
N MET A 48 0.04 10.26 -6.56
CA MET A 48 0.69 9.87 -5.30
C MET A 48 1.75 8.79 -5.50
N ALA A 49 1.52 7.84 -6.42
CA ALA A 49 2.51 6.83 -6.73
C ALA A 49 3.79 7.43 -7.31
N ARG A 50 3.65 8.29 -8.32
CA ARG A 50 4.78 8.95 -8.99
C ARG A 50 5.52 9.94 -8.10
N GLU A 51 4.80 10.73 -7.30
CA GLU A 51 5.41 11.81 -6.51
C GLU A 51 5.89 11.36 -5.13
N SER A 52 5.43 10.21 -4.62
CA SER A 52 5.76 9.76 -3.27
C SER A 52 6.20 8.30 -3.21
N PHE A 53 5.46 7.37 -3.79
CA PHE A 53 5.77 5.94 -3.63
C PHE A 53 6.95 5.48 -4.49
N GLU A 54 7.28 6.21 -5.56
CA GLU A 54 8.46 5.99 -6.41
C GLU A 54 9.70 6.74 -5.90
N ASP A 55 9.52 7.72 -5.01
CA ASP A 55 10.63 8.46 -4.41
C ASP A 55 11.36 7.62 -3.36
N ALA A 56 12.68 7.46 -3.52
CA ALA A 56 13.46 6.56 -2.69
C ALA A 56 13.58 7.04 -1.23
N GLU A 57 13.65 8.35 -0.98
CA GLU A 57 13.76 8.90 0.37
C GLU A 57 12.45 8.73 1.14
N THR A 58 11.34 9.08 0.49
CA THR A 58 9.99 8.90 1.01
C THR A 58 9.71 7.42 1.28
N ALA A 59 10.02 6.54 0.33
CA ALA A 59 9.85 5.10 0.52
C ALA A 59 10.70 4.55 1.66
N ALA A 60 11.94 5.03 1.83
CA ALA A 60 12.79 4.61 2.93
C ALA A 60 12.22 5.06 4.29
N LEU A 61 11.64 6.26 4.38
CA LEU A 61 10.91 6.71 5.58
C LEU A 61 9.69 5.83 5.84
N MET A 62 8.88 5.59 4.81
CA MET A 62 7.68 4.74 4.93
C MET A 62 8.02 3.33 5.39
N ASN A 63 9.05 2.72 4.82
CA ASN A 63 9.48 1.36 5.16
C ASN A 63 10.07 1.25 6.57
N ARG A 64 10.59 2.36 7.13
CA ARG A 64 11.08 2.40 8.51
C ARG A 64 9.97 2.61 9.53
N LEU A 65 8.94 3.37 9.16
CA LEU A 65 7.93 3.85 10.10
C LEU A 65 6.64 3.05 10.07
N PHE A 66 6.36 2.33 8.99
CA PHE A 66 5.08 1.67 8.78
C PHE A 66 5.20 0.26 8.20
N VAL A 67 4.20 -0.55 8.50
CA VAL A 67 3.82 -1.67 7.65
C VAL A 67 2.94 -1.14 6.52
N ASN A 68 3.50 -1.05 5.32
CA ASN A 68 2.82 -0.50 4.15
C ASN A 68 1.92 -1.56 3.51
N ILE A 69 0.59 -1.34 3.53
CA ILE A 69 -0.39 -2.25 2.95
C ILE A 69 -1.10 -1.55 1.80
N LYS A 70 -1.16 -2.21 0.63
CA LYS A 70 -1.87 -1.72 -0.54
C LYS A 70 -3.08 -2.59 -0.84
N VAL A 71 -4.21 -1.95 -1.08
CA VAL A 71 -5.49 -2.62 -1.34
C VAL A 71 -6.07 -2.10 -2.65
N ASP A 72 -6.49 -3.04 -3.49
CA ASP A 72 -7.33 -2.75 -4.63
C ASP A 72 -8.80 -2.73 -4.18
N ARG A 73 -9.44 -1.57 -4.31
CA ARG A 73 -10.85 -1.38 -3.99
C ARG A 73 -11.76 -2.25 -4.86
N GLU A 74 -11.37 -2.57 -6.09
CA GLU A 74 -12.19 -3.40 -6.99
C GLU A 74 -12.22 -4.86 -6.51
N GLU A 75 -11.12 -5.36 -5.92
CA GLU A 75 -11.06 -6.70 -5.32
C GLU A 75 -11.63 -6.74 -3.89
N ARG A 76 -11.53 -5.64 -3.14
CA ARG A 76 -11.95 -5.53 -1.74
C ARG A 76 -12.86 -4.33 -1.48
N PRO A 77 -14.05 -4.28 -2.11
CA PRO A 77 -14.98 -3.17 -1.90
C PRO A 77 -15.50 -3.11 -0.46
N ASP A 78 -15.43 -4.23 0.29
CA ASP A 78 -15.81 -4.32 1.70
C ASP A 78 -14.94 -3.44 2.61
N LEU A 79 -13.67 -3.22 2.26
CA LEU A 79 -12.74 -2.43 3.07
C LEU A 79 -12.90 -0.91 2.89
N ASP A 80 -13.62 -0.47 1.86
CA ASP A 80 -13.84 0.95 1.52
C ASP A 80 -15.29 1.42 1.82
N ARG A 81 -16.10 0.60 2.48
CA ARG A 81 -17.45 0.98 2.92
C ARG A 81 -17.37 1.67 4.29
N VAL A 82 -17.32 3.00 4.25
CA VAL A 82 -17.50 3.87 5.44
C VAL A 82 -18.94 4.39 5.48
#